data_AF-A0A345YPU6-F1
#
_entry.id   AF-A0A345YPU6-F1
#
_cell.length_a   1.000
_cell.length_b   1.000
_cell.length_c   1.000
_cell.angle_alpha   90.00
_cell.angle_beta   90.00
_cell.angle_gamma   90.00
#
_symmetry.space_group_name_H-M   'P 1'
#
loop_
_entity.id
_entity.type
_entity.pdbx_description
1 polymer ?
#
loop_
_entity_poly.entity_id
_entity_poly.type
_entity_poly.pdbx_seq_one_letter_code
_entity_poly.pdbx_strand_id
1 'polypeptide(L)'
;MYSMDKRYQVFISSTFVDLIDERREVMQALLEMDCMPAGMELFPAGNDDQWTLIKGVIEQSDYYLVVLGGRYGSVTAEGVSYTEKEYDYAIELGIPVMGFVPADMDGIPVGKTDKSDGAAQKLDEFRAKVQNRMTKEWKNAEDLGSKVTRGLLHLIKNNPRPGWVRGDQAMTSETKVQIAEFEAKIAKLEKQEIETGKSAASEIDSSFAHGQEEVEVALVHKGYSNRGYGRVEELGDLKYTWDEIMEVLGPFMIDEAPEPSLRRTFNSHMLSEIQADPEGWTDAMSNESAEISDKSWGSIIVQLRALRLITTGTKKRTVSDKAVYWKLTQAGDDYLVALRAVPSSAPAHG
;
A
#
# COMPACT_ATOMS: atom_id res chain seq x y z
N MET A 1 33.53 3.24 -14.58
CA MET A 1 32.16 3.80 -14.66
C MET A 1 31.45 2.99 -15.74
N TYR A 2 30.70 1.97 -15.35
CA TYR A 2 29.91 1.19 -16.32
C TYR A 2 28.83 2.12 -16.86
N SER A 3 29.05 2.69 -18.05
CA SER A 3 27.93 3.24 -18.81
C SER A 3 27.07 2.02 -19.14
N MET A 4 25.86 1.96 -18.58
CA MET A 4 24.88 0.99 -19.05
C MET A 4 24.78 1.09 -20.57
N ASP A 5 24.74 -0.05 -21.23
CA ASP A 5 24.53 -0.15 -22.68
C ASP A 5 23.07 0.20 -22.97
N LYS A 6 22.78 1.50 -22.92
CA LYS A 6 21.44 2.07 -23.09
C LYS A 6 21.16 2.28 -24.56
N ARG A 7 20.06 1.72 -25.02
CA ARG A 7 19.50 1.99 -26.35
C ARG A 7 18.38 3.00 -26.22
N TYR A 8 18.21 3.85 -27.21
CA TYR A 8 17.15 4.88 -27.19
C TYR A 8 16.14 4.62 -28.29
N GLN A 9 14.86 4.76 -27.99
CA GLN A 9 13.82 4.76 -29.02
C GLN A 9 13.65 6.16 -29.60
N VAL A 10 13.67 6.27 -30.93
CA VAL A 10 13.54 7.55 -31.65
C VAL A 10 12.35 7.49 -32.60
N PHE A 11 11.35 8.35 -32.37
CA PHE A 11 10.19 8.45 -33.24
C PHE A 11 10.50 9.29 -34.48
N ILE A 12 10.23 8.76 -35.68
CA ILE A 12 10.47 9.39 -36.98
C ILE A 12 9.14 9.86 -37.57
N SER A 13 8.86 11.15 -37.43
CA SER A 13 7.69 11.80 -38.02
C SER A 13 8.04 12.49 -39.34
N SER A 14 7.33 12.14 -40.40
CA SER A 14 7.39 12.83 -41.70
C SER A 14 6.23 12.38 -42.59
N THR A 15 6.04 13.07 -43.72
CA THR A 15 5.28 12.48 -44.83
C THR A 15 6.02 11.26 -45.39
N PHE A 16 5.27 10.33 -46.00
CA PHE A 16 5.83 9.04 -46.42
C PHE A 16 6.24 9.02 -47.89
N VAL A 17 5.29 9.21 -48.81
CA VAL A 17 5.45 8.94 -50.25
C VAL A 17 6.57 9.76 -50.89
N ASP A 18 6.77 10.99 -50.44
CA ASP A 18 7.77 11.93 -50.95
C ASP A 18 9.16 11.78 -50.31
N LEU A 19 9.26 11.10 -49.16
CA LEU A 19 10.48 11.02 -48.34
C LEU A 19 10.98 9.58 -48.12
N ILE A 20 10.68 8.65 -49.03
CA ILE A 20 11.02 7.23 -48.86
C ILE A 20 12.54 7.02 -48.67
N ASP A 21 13.36 7.65 -49.48
CA ASP A 21 14.82 7.47 -49.44
C ASP A 21 15.41 8.18 -48.22
N GLU A 22 14.89 9.36 -47.90
CA GLU A 22 15.25 10.14 -46.72
C GLU A 22 14.92 9.39 -45.43
N ARG A 23 13.72 8.80 -45.32
CA ARG A 23 13.32 7.98 -44.16
C ARG A 23 14.17 6.72 -44.05
N ARG A 24 14.48 6.05 -45.17
CA ARG A 24 15.36 4.87 -45.18
C ARG A 24 16.73 5.20 -44.60
N GLU A 25 17.31 6.31 -45.04
CA GLU A 25 18.61 6.76 -44.56
C GLU A 25 18.58 7.15 -43.07
N VAL A 26 17.52 7.83 -42.61
CA VAL A 26 17.34 8.13 -41.18
C VAL A 26 17.22 6.85 -40.35
N MET A 27 16.43 5.86 -40.79
CA MET A 27 16.33 4.58 -40.10
C MET A 27 17.68 3.87 -40.01
N GLN A 28 18.44 3.84 -41.11
CA GLN A 28 19.77 3.24 -41.14
C GLN A 28 20.71 3.95 -40.16
N ALA A 29 20.77 5.28 -40.21
CA ALA A 29 21.61 6.08 -39.31
C ALA A 29 21.27 5.87 -37.82
N LEU A 30 19.99 5.69 -37.48
CA LEU A 30 19.57 5.39 -36.11
C LEU A 30 20.00 3.98 -35.68
N LEU A 31 19.85 2.98 -36.54
CA LEU A 31 20.28 1.61 -36.26
C LEU A 31 21.80 1.50 -36.08
N GLU A 32 22.58 2.23 -36.90
CA GLU A 32 24.04 2.31 -36.76
C GLU A 32 24.49 2.98 -35.46
N MET A 33 23.60 3.74 -34.80
CA MET A 33 23.80 4.33 -33.47
C MET A 33 23.25 3.47 -32.32
N ASP A 34 22.91 2.20 -32.57
CA ASP A 34 22.24 1.32 -31.59
C ASP A 34 20.91 1.88 -31.04
N CYS A 35 20.27 2.79 -31.78
CA CYS A 35 18.95 3.31 -31.46
C CYS A 35 17.85 2.46 -32.11
N MET A 36 16.65 2.51 -31.53
CA MET A 36 15.48 1.81 -32.02
C MET A 36 14.60 2.81 -32.78
N PRO A 37 14.59 2.80 -34.13
CA PRO A 37 13.70 3.66 -34.89
C PRO A 37 12.24 3.21 -34.67
N ALA A 38 11.37 4.18 -34.42
CA ALA A 38 9.93 3.99 -34.33
C ALA A 38 9.23 4.88 -35.35
N GLY A 39 8.26 4.33 -36.08
CA GLY A 39 7.57 5.04 -37.15
C GLY A 39 6.42 4.21 -37.70
N MET A 40 5.63 4.83 -38.58
CA MET A 40 4.41 4.22 -39.13
C MET A 40 4.66 2.94 -39.94
N GLU A 41 5.89 2.71 -40.37
CA GLU A 41 6.33 1.51 -41.11
C GLU A 41 6.26 0.23 -40.27
N LEU A 42 6.35 0.38 -38.96
CA LEU A 42 6.45 -0.72 -38.00
C LEU A 42 5.11 -0.99 -37.29
N PHE A 43 4.07 -0.25 -37.65
CA PHE A 43 2.75 -0.40 -37.05
C PHE A 43 2.08 -1.69 -37.55
N PRO A 44 1.62 -2.57 -36.64
CA PRO A 44 0.97 -3.81 -37.03
C PRO A 44 -0.38 -3.54 -37.71
N ALA A 45 -0.79 -4.45 -38.59
CA ALA A 45 -2.18 -4.48 -39.04
C ALA A 45 -3.08 -4.82 -37.82
N GLY A 46 -4.03 -3.94 -37.49
CA GLY A 46 -4.83 -4.07 -36.27
C GLY A 46 -6.20 -3.37 -36.35
N ASN A 47 -7.01 -3.57 -35.31
CA ASN A 47 -8.36 -3.00 -35.17
C ASN A 47 -8.38 -1.60 -34.54
N ASP A 48 -7.27 -1.16 -33.95
CA ASP A 48 -7.17 0.12 -33.23
C ASP A 48 -7.14 1.31 -34.18
N ASP A 49 -7.62 2.47 -33.72
CA ASP A 49 -7.52 3.69 -34.49
C ASP A 49 -6.04 4.12 -34.64
N GLN A 50 -5.69 4.56 -35.85
CA GLN A 50 -4.31 4.92 -36.24
C GLN A 50 -3.69 5.95 -35.29
N TRP A 51 -4.49 6.88 -34.75
CA TRP A 51 -4.01 7.94 -33.86
C TRP A 51 -3.69 7.41 -32.45
N THR A 52 -4.49 6.49 -31.92
CA THR A 52 -4.25 5.86 -30.62
C THR A 52 -2.96 5.05 -30.63
N LEU A 53 -2.68 4.33 -31.72
CA LEU A 53 -1.41 3.62 -31.87
C LEU A 53 -0.21 4.59 -31.94
N ILE A 54 -0.32 5.64 -32.75
CA ILE A 54 0.72 6.68 -32.87
C ILE A 54 1.07 7.27 -31.51
N LYS A 55 0.05 7.66 -30.71
CA LYS A 55 0.26 8.23 -29.37
C LYS A 55 1.05 7.28 -28.47
N GLY A 56 0.66 6.02 -28.39
CA GLY A 56 1.32 5.03 -27.53
C GLY A 56 2.79 4.81 -27.90
N VAL A 57 3.15 4.90 -29.20
CA VAL A 57 4.53 4.79 -29.66
C VAL A 57 5.34 6.06 -29.38
N ILE A 58 4.73 7.24 -29.52
CA ILE A 58 5.37 8.52 -29.14
C ILE A 58 5.66 8.53 -27.64
N GLU A 59 4.70 8.13 -26.79
CA GLU A 59 4.86 8.06 -25.33
C GLU A 59 6.03 7.16 -24.89
N GLN A 60 6.29 6.09 -25.64
CA GLN A 60 7.39 5.15 -25.38
C GLN A 60 8.73 5.60 -25.98
N SER A 61 8.75 6.71 -26.73
CA SER A 61 9.95 7.19 -27.40
C SER A 61 10.77 8.11 -26.49
N ASP A 62 12.08 7.93 -26.52
CA ASP A 62 13.01 8.76 -25.77
C ASP A 62 13.21 10.12 -26.46
N TYR A 63 13.31 10.09 -27.79
CA TYR A 63 13.52 11.26 -28.63
C TYR A 63 12.53 11.29 -29.78
N TYR A 64 12.25 12.48 -30.27
CA TYR A 64 11.37 12.71 -31.40
C TYR A 64 12.10 13.45 -32.51
N LEU A 65 11.89 13.02 -33.74
CA LEU A 65 12.49 13.59 -34.93
C LEU A 65 11.39 13.90 -35.94
N VAL A 66 11.37 15.14 -36.43
CA VAL A 66 10.48 15.55 -37.54
C VAL A 66 11.31 15.90 -38.76
N VAL A 67 10.97 15.30 -39.90
CA VAL A 67 11.51 15.65 -41.22
C VAL A 67 10.40 16.28 -42.04
N LEU A 68 10.59 17.53 -42.43
CA LEU A 68 9.71 18.21 -43.37
C LEU A 68 10.21 17.99 -44.81
N GLY A 69 9.25 17.81 -45.73
CA GLY A 69 9.48 17.68 -47.16
C GLY A 69 8.66 18.71 -47.95
N GLY A 70 8.22 18.34 -49.15
CA GLY A 70 7.40 19.20 -50.01
C GLY A 70 5.90 19.08 -49.78
N ARG A 71 5.46 18.23 -48.86
CA ARG A 71 4.05 17.93 -48.59
C ARG A 71 3.68 18.23 -47.14
N TYR A 72 2.50 18.81 -46.94
CA TYR A 72 1.82 18.87 -45.65
C TYR A 72 1.29 17.49 -45.26
N GLY A 73 0.90 16.68 -46.25
CA GLY A 73 0.48 15.30 -46.04
C GLY A 73 -1.01 15.12 -45.75
N SER A 74 -1.39 13.91 -45.33
CA SER A 74 -2.77 13.55 -45.02
C SER A 74 -3.26 14.26 -43.76
N VAL A 75 -4.46 14.84 -43.85
CA VAL A 75 -5.10 15.56 -42.74
C VAL A 75 -6.08 14.69 -41.96
N THR A 76 -6.20 14.95 -40.66
CA THR A 76 -7.24 14.37 -39.80
C THR A 76 -8.60 15.00 -40.08
N ALA A 77 -9.65 14.49 -39.42
CA ALA A 77 -10.97 15.11 -39.45
C ALA A 77 -10.98 16.56 -38.92
N GLU A 78 -9.98 16.96 -38.13
CA GLU A 78 -9.82 18.33 -37.61
C GLU A 78 -9.11 19.26 -38.62
N GLY A 79 -8.65 18.74 -39.76
CA GLY A 79 -7.99 19.52 -40.81
C GLY A 79 -6.50 19.80 -40.58
N VAL A 80 -5.88 19.16 -39.58
CA VAL A 80 -4.44 19.21 -39.27
C VAL A 80 -3.76 17.96 -39.83
N SER A 81 -2.53 18.07 -40.35
CA SER A 81 -1.80 16.89 -40.84
C SER A 81 -1.46 15.93 -39.70
N TYR A 82 -1.36 14.63 -39.99
CA TYR A 82 -0.88 13.66 -38.99
C TYR A 82 0.50 14.05 -38.46
N THR A 83 1.43 14.47 -39.33
CA THR A 83 2.78 14.92 -38.95
C THR A 83 2.75 16.11 -38.00
N GLU A 84 1.88 17.11 -38.24
CA GLU A 84 1.75 18.25 -37.33
C GLU A 84 1.12 17.85 -36.00
N LYS A 85 0.10 16.98 -36.04
CA LYS A 85 -0.56 16.47 -34.85
C LYS A 85 0.40 15.66 -33.97
N GLU A 86 1.25 14.82 -34.58
CA GLU A 86 2.32 14.08 -33.92
C GLU A 86 3.33 15.03 -33.26
N TYR A 87 3.74 16.09 -33.97
CA TYR A 87 4.71 17.06 -33.48
C TYR A 87 4.19 17.80 -32.25
N ASP A 88 2.95 18.25 -32.30
CA ASP A 88 2.30 18.94 -31.17
C ASP A 88 2.20 18.04 -29.94
N TYR A 89 1.83 16.79 -30.15
CA TYR A 89 1.71 15.82 -29.07
C TYR A 89 3.07 15.48 -28.43
N ALA A 90 4.13 15.32 -29.23
CA ALA A 90 5.48 15.11 -28.72
C ALA A 90 5.98 16.31 -27.90
N ILE A 91 5.61 17.52 -28.30
CA ILE A 91 5.90 18.75 -27.54
C ILE A 91 5.13 18.76 -26.22
N GLU A 92 3.85 18.43 -26.23
CA GLU A 92 3.00 18.37 -25.04
C GLU A 92 3.57 17.41 -23.98
N LEU A 93 4.08 16.25 -24.42
CA LEU A 93 4.73 15.26 -23.55
C LEU A 93 6.14 15.68 -23.07
N GLY A 94 6.69 16.79 -23.57
CA GLY A 94 8.03 17.24 -23.22
C GLY A 94 9.15 16.33 -23.75
N ILE A 95 8.90 15.60 -24.84
CA ILE A 95 9.92 14.77 -25.48
C ILE A 95 10.93 15.70 -26.18
N PRO A 96 12.25 15.49 -26.06
CA PRO A 96 13.22 16.30 -26.80
C PRO A 96 13.08 16.06 -28.32
N VAL A 97 12.87 17.15 -29.07
CA VAL A 97 12.57 17.15 -30.51
C VAL A 97 13.75 17.66 -31.34
N MET A 98 14.06 16.97 -32.44
CA MET A 98 14.91 17.48 -33.54
C MET A 98 14.07 17.76 -34.78
N GLY A 99 14.21 18.96 -35.35
CA GLY A 99 13.55 19.31 -36.60
C GLY A 99 14.53 19.42 -37.77
N PHE A 100 14.18 18.79 -38.89
CA PHE A 100 14.94 18.81 -40.14
C PHE A 100 14.07 19.36 -41.27
N VAL A 101 14.55 20.42 -41.92
CA VAL A 101 13.82 21.11 -42.99
C VAL A 101 14.63 21.09 -44.30
N PRO A 102 14.01 21.09 -45.48
CA PRO A 102 14.76 21.15 -46.73
C PRO A 102 15.55 22.46 -46.82
N ALA A 103 16.78 22.39 -47.32
CA ALA A 103 17.63 23.57 -47.55
C ALA A 103 17.12 24.42 -48.73
N ASP A 104 16.50 23.78 -49.72
CA ASP A 104 15.89 24.43 -50.88
C ASP A 104 14.49 23.83 -51.08
N MET A 105 13.45 24.63 -50.82
CA MET A 105 12.06 24.21 -50.99
C MET A 105 11.62 24.27 -52.45
N ASP A 106 12.10 25.27 -53.19
CA ASP A 106 11.71 25.50 -54.59
C ASP A 106 12.36 24.46 -55.52
N GLY A 107 13.48 23.88 -55.08
CA GLY A 107 14.17 22.78 -55.73
C GLY A 107 13.50 21.40 -55.56
N ILE A 108 12.46 21.27 -54.74
CA ILE A 108 11.76 19.98 -54.55
C ILE A 108 10.96 19.64 -55.82
N PRO A 109 11.14 18.45 -56.42
CA PRO A 109 10.38 18.07 -57.62
C PRO A 109 8.87 18.18 -57.40
N VAL A 110 8.12 18.69 -58.39
CA VAL A 110 6.65 18.84 -58.33
C VAL A 110 5.93 17.52 -57.99
N GLY A 111 6.51 16.38 -58.36
CA GLY A 111 5.98 15.06 -57.98
C GLY A 111 6.02 14.78 -56.47
N LYS A 112 6.89 15.48 -55.73
CA LYS A 112 7.08 15.42 -54.28
C LYS A 112 6.44 16.60 -53.53
N THR A 113 5.64 17.44 -54.19
CA THR A 113 4.93 18.55 -53.53
C THR A 113 3.42 18.37 -53.53
N ASP A 114 2.72 19.06 -52.62
CA ASP A 114 1.26 19.16 -52.68
C ASP A 114 0.83 20.12 -53.79
N LYS A 115 -0.22 19.75 -54.53
CA LYS A 115 -0.74 20.55 -55.66
C LYS A 115 -1.76 21.61 -55.24
N SER A 116 -2.17 21.61 -53.98
CA SER A 116 -3.20 22.51 -53.45
C SER A 116 -2.56 23.71 -52.77
N ASP A 117 -2.91 24.93 -53.19
CA ASP A 117 -2.44 26.17 -52.58
C ASP A 117 -2.72 26.21 -51.07
N GLY A 118 -3.85 25.66 -50.63
CA GLY A 118 -4.20 25.59 -49.21
C GLY A 118 -3.33 24.61 -48.42
N ALA A 119 -2.82 23.55 -49.04
CA ALA A 119 -1.89 22.62 -48.39
C ALA A 119 -0.46 23.21 -48.33
N ALA A 120 -0.05 23.94 -49.37
CA ALA A 120 1.22 24.66 -49.39
C ALA A 120 1.27 25.71 -48.26
N GLN A 121 0.21 26.51 -48.09
CA GLN A 121 0.15 27.49 -47.00
C GLN A 121 0.25 26.82 -45.62
N LYS A 122 -0.47 25.71 -45.40
CA LYS A 122 -0.38 24.96 -44.13
C LYS A 122 1.01 24.36 -43.89
N LEU A 123 1.68 23.91 -44.94
CA LEU A 123 3.06 23.44 -44.83
C LEU A 123 4.00 24.57 -44.41
N ASP A 124 3.84 25.77 -44.96
CA ASP A 124 4.65 26.94 -44.59
C ASP A 124 4.41 27.35 -43.12
N GLU A 125 3.16 27.34 -42.68
CA GLU A 125 2.79 27.60 -41.28
C GLU A 125 3.41 26.55 -40.34
N PHE A 126 3.30 25.27 -40.70
CA PHE A 126 3.91 24.19 -39.91
C PHE A 126 5.44 24.26 -39.91
N ARG A 127 6.06 24.61 -41.04
CA ARG A 127 7.51 24.81 -41.13
C ARG A 127 7.97 25.92 -40.20
N ALA A 128 7.29 27.07 -40.21
CA ALA A 128 7.59 28.17 -39.30
C ALA A 128 7.46 27.73 -37.83
N LYS A 129 6.42 26.95 -37.52
CA LYS A 129 6.20 26.37 -36.19
C LYS A 129 7.31 25.42 -35.74
N VAL A 130 7.83 24.57 -36.62
CA VAL A 130 8.98 23.70 -36.36
C VAL A 130 10.27 24.52 -36.19
N GLN A 131 10.44 25.57 -36.99
CA GLN A 131 11.60 26.48 -36.96
C GLN A 131 11.63 27.44 -35.78
N ASN A 132 10.56 27.51 -34.96
CA ASN A 132 10.63 28.18 -33.66
C ASN A 132 11.68 27.54 -32.72
N ARG A 133 12.08 26.29 -33.01
CA ARG A 133 13.20 25.60 -32.36
C ARG A 133 14.41 25.56 -33.29
N MET A 134 15.59 25.30 -32.73
CA MET A 134 16.80 25.12 -33.55
C MET A 134 16.65 23.90 -34.47
N THR A 135 16.49 24.14 -35.76
CA THR A 135 16.38 23.10 -36.80
C THR A 135 17.69 22.97 -37.57
N LYS A 136 17.81 21.91 -38.37
CA LYS A 136 18.88 21.74 -39.35
C LYS A 136 18.29 21.60 -40.75
N GLU A 137 18.87 22.34 -41.68
CA GLU A 137 18.55 22.19 -43.10
C GLU A 137 19.19 20.93 -43.67
N TRP A 138 18.56 20.24 -44.63
CA TRP A 138 19.12 19.07 -45.32
C TRP A 138 18.97 19.19 -46.84
N LYS A 139 19.91 18.58 -47.59
CA LYS A 139 19.99 18.69 -49.06
C LYS A 139 19.58 17.43 -49.81
N ASN A 140 19.87 16.26 -49.22
CA ASN A 140 19.57 14.94 -49.75
C ASN A 140 19.53 13.93 -48.59
N ALA A 141 19.20 12.68 -48.89
CA ALA A 141 19.10 11.61 -47.89
C ALA A 141 20.39 11.46 -47.06
N GLU A 142 21.56 11.30 -47.69
CA GLU A 142 22.86 11.09 -47.00
C GLU A 142 23.22 12.25 -46.05
N ASP A 143 22.98 13.49 -46.50
CA ASP A 143 23.19 14.69 -45.67
C ASP A 143 22.22 14.74 -44.49
N LEU A 144 20.97 14.31 -44.68
CA LEU A 144 19.99 14.17 -43.60
C LEU A 144 20.46 13.13 -42.58
N GLY A 145 20.81 11.91 -43.00
CA GLY A 145 21.33 10.86 -42.11
C GLY A 145 22.52 11.34 -41.28
N SER A 146 23.51 11.95 -41.93
CA SER A 146 24.68 12.54 -41.28
C SER A 146 24.33 13.61 -40.24
N LYS A 147 23.31 14.43 -40.50
CA LYS A 147 22.84 15.48 -39.58
C LYS A 147 22.03 14.91 -38.43
N VAL A 148 21.24 13.87 -38.68
CA VAL A 148 20.52 13.12 -37.63
C VAL A 148 21.50 12.52 -36.64
N THR A 149 22.54 11.83 -37.11
CA THR A 149 23.55 11.22 -36.22
C THR A 149 24.20 12.24 -35.30
N ARG A 150 24.67 13.37 -35.86
CA ARG A 150 25.31 14.44 -35.08
C ARG A 150 24.33 15.15 -34.14
N GLY A 151 23.11 15.40 -34.61
CA GLY A 151 22.05 16.02 -33.83
C GLY A 151 21.65 15.17 -32.63
N LEU A 152 21.45 13.88 -32.86
CA LEU A 152 21.04 12.92 -31.84
C LEU A 152 22.12 12.76 -30.77
N LEU A 153 23.39 12.61 -31.15
CA LEU A 153 24.49 12.51 -30.18
C LEU A 153 24.57 13.73 -29.25
N HIS A 154 24.38 14.92 -29.80
CA HIS A 154 24.32 16.16 -29.03
C HIS A 154 23.08 16.21 -28.13
N LEU A 155 21.92 15.79 -28.65
CA LEU A 155 20.67 15.81 -27.93
C LEU A 155 20.67 14.82 -26.76
N ILE A 156 21.19 13.60 -26.97
CA ILE A 156 21.35 12.58 -25.92
C ILE A 156 22.20 13.12 -24.77
N LYS A 157 23.32 13.77 -25.10
CA LYS A 157 24.23 14.34 -24.10
C LYS A 157 23.58 15.43 -23.26
N ASN A 158 22.80 16.32 -23.89
CA ASN A 158 22.25 17.50 -23.23
C ASN A 158 20.85 17.28 -22.64
N ASN A 159 20.15 16.25 -23.11
CA ASN A 159 18.80 15.88 -22.66
C ASN A 159 18.77 14.36 -22.44
N PRO A 160 19.40 13.87 -21.35
CA PRO A 160 19.40 12.45 -21.06
C PRO A 160 17.98 11.93 -20.85
N ARG A 161 17.66 10.79 -21.47
CA ARG A 161 16.38 10.10 -21.33
C ARG A 161 16.56 8.74 -20.65
N PRO A 162 15.50 8.13 -20.11
CA PRO A 162 15.59 6.84 -19.42
C PRO A 162 16.29 5.78 -20.28
N GLY A 163 15.89 5.67 -21.55
CA GLY A 163 16.36 4.66 -22.48
C GLY A 163 15.91 3.24 -22.10
N TRP A 164 16.33 2.31 -22.93
CA TRP A 164 16.09 0.89 -22.80
C TRP A 164 17.38 0.18 -22.42
N VAL A 165 17.30 -0.67 -21.41
CA VAL A 165 18.36 -1.59 -21.03
C VAL A 165 17.83 -3.01 -21.17
N ARG A 166 18.72 -3.97 -21.43
CA ARG A 166 18.30 -5.37 -21.41
C ARG A 166 17.77 -5.73 -20.02
N GLY A 167 16.74 -6.58 -19.96
CA GLY A 167 16.07 -6.94 -18.71
C GLY A 167 16.99 -7.53 -17.62
N ASP A 168 18.07 -8.23 -18.02
CA ASP A 168 19.09 -8.73 -17.08
C ASP A 168 19.95 -7.64 -16.45
N GLN A 169 20.00 -6.45 -17.05
CA GLN A 169 20.69 -5.25 -16.53
C GLN A 169 19.75 -4.27 -15.83
N ALA A 170 18.42 -4.44 -15.94
CA ALA A 170 17.44 -3.56 -15.31
C ALA A 170 17.51 -3.60 -13.77
N MET A 171 17.87 -4.75 -13.20
CA MET A 171 18.15 -4.93 -11.77
C MET A 171 19.65 -4.80 -11.53
N THR A 172 20.12 -3.58 -11.30
CA THR A 172 21.54 -3.30 -11.03
C THR A 172 22.03 -4.07 -9.80
N SER A 173 23.32 -4.36 -9.74
CA SER A 173 23.92 -4.98 -8.55
C SER A 173 23.70 -4.10 -7.32
N GLU A 174 23.73 -2.78 -7.50
CA GLU A 174 23.47 -1.77 -6.49
C GLU A 174 22.03 -1.84 -5.98
N THR A 175 21.04 -1.98 -6.87
CA THR A 175 19.63 -2.17 -6.49
C THR A 175 19.43 -3.49 -5.74
N LYS A 176 20.09 -4.57 -6.17
CA LYS A 176 20.02 -5.87 -5.46
C LYS A 176 20.61 -5.78 -4.05
N VAL A 177 21.74 -5.07 -3.88
CA VAL A 177 22.35 -4.84 -2.56
C VAL A 177 21.41 -4.01 -1.67
N GLN A 178 20.82 -2.94 -2.20
CA GLN A 178 19.85 -2.13 -1.44
C GLN A 178 18.61 -2.93 -1.01
N ILE A 179 18.08 -3.79 -1.88
CA ILE A 179 16.96 -4.68 -1.53
C ILE A 179 17.35 -5.60 -0.37
N ALA A 180 18.51 -6.26 -0.46
CA ALA A 180 18.99 -7.15 0.60
C ALA A 180 19.24 -6.41 1.93
N GLU A 181 19.76 -5.18 1.89
CA GLU A 181 19.94 -4.33 3.06
C GLU A 181 18.59 -3.94 3.71
N PHE A 182 17.59 -3.59 2.89
CA PHE A 182 16.25 -3.29 3.39
C PHE A 182 15.57 -4.51 4.00
N GLU A 183 15.66 -5.67 3.37
CA GLU A 183 15.15 -6.93 3.91
C GLU A 183 15.79 -7.27 5.26
N ALA A 184 17.11 -7.14 5.37
CA ALA A 184 17.83 -7.37 6.62
C ALA A 184 17.40 -6.38 7.73
N LYS A 185 17.15 -5.12 7.36
CA LYS A 185 16.67 -4.11 8.31
C LYS A 185 15.24 -4.38 8.78
N ILE A 186 14.35 -4.79 7.87
CA ILE A 186 12.97 -5.19 8.21
C ILE A 186 13.00 -6.36 9.19
N ALA A 187 13.74 -7.43 8.89
CA ALA A 187 13.85 -8.58 9.78
C ALA A 187 14.40 -8.21 11.17
N LYS A 188 15.35 -7.26 11.24
CA LYS A 188 15.87 -6.76 12.51
C LYS A 188 14.82 -5.99 13.30
N LEU A 189 14.06 -5.11 12.65
CA LEU A 189 13.01 -4.31 13.30
C LEU A 189 11.86 -5.19 13.79
N GLU A 190 11.40 -6.15 12.98
CA GLU A 190 10.38 -7.11 13.39
C GLU A 190 10.82 -7.92 14.62
N LYS A 191 12.09 -8.36 14.65
CA LYS A 191 12.65 -9.04 15.81
C LYS A 191 12.64 -8.15 17.06
N GLN A 192 13.05 -6.89 16.92
CA GLN A 192 13.05 -5.92 18.02
C GLN A 192 11.63 -5.61 18.52
N GLU A 193 10.65 -5.51 17.64
CA GLU A 193 9.25 -5.28 17.99
C GLU A 193 8.65 -6.47 18.74
N ILE A 194 8.98 -7.69 18.32
CA ILE A 194 8.61 -8.92 19.04
C ILE A 194 9.27 -8.98 20.41
N GLU A 195 10.56 -8.63 20.53
CA GLU A 195 11.28 -8.61 21.80
C GLU A 195 10.74 -7.52 22.75
N THR A 196 10.49 -6.32 22.24
CA THR A 196 9.99 -5.18 23.04
C THR A 196 8.51 -5.36 23.44
N GLY A 197 7.69 -5.88 22.52
CA GLY A 197 6.28 -6.18 22.78
C GLY A 197 6.08 -7.33 23.77
N LYS A 198 7.00 -8.30 23.81
CA LYS A 198 7.00 -9.37 24.84
C LYS A 198 7.34 -8.84 26.22
N SER A 199 8.32 -7.94 26.36
CA SER A 199 8.71 -7.40 27.68
C SER A 199 7.65 -6.49 28.31
N ALA A 200 6.94 -5.68 27.53
CA ALA A 200 5.89 -4.80 28.08
C ALA A 200 4.57 -5.53 28.43
N ALA A 201 4.31 -6.71 27.82
CA ALA A 201 3.10 -7.50 28.06
C ALA A 201 3.29 -8.63 29.10
N SER A 202 4.50 -8.79 29.64
CA SER A 202 4.86 -9.90 30.55
C SER A 202 4.66 -9.59 32.03
N GLU A 203 4.44 -8.33 32.40
CA GLU A 203 4.31 -7.94 33.81
C GLU A 203 2.99 -7.20 34.06
N ILE A 204 2.47 -7.33 35.28
CA ILE A 204 1.29 -6.58 35.73
C ILE A 204 1.61 -5.09 35.80
N ASP A 205 0.64 -4.25 35.50
CA ASP A 205 0.78 -2.82 35.67
C ASP A 205 0.45 -2.43 37.13
N SER A 206 1.44 -2.49 38.01
CA SER A 206 1.27 -2.24 39.45
C SER A 206 0.98 -0.77 39.80
N SER A 207 0.75 0.10 38.81
CA SER A 207 0.31 1.49 39.04
C SER A 207 -1.18 1.61 39.38
N PHE A 208 -1.95 0.53 39.20
CA PHE A 208 -3.35 0.44 39.60
C PHE A 208 -3.53 -0.45 40.84
N ALA A 209 -4.67 -0.32 41.54
CA ALA A 209 -4.97 -1.13 42.72
C ALA A 209 -4.93 -2.65 42.43
N HIS A 210 -4.24 -3.43 43.24
CA HIS A 210 -4.03 -4.87 43.01
C HIS A 210 -3.77 -5.65 44.31
N GLY A 211 -3.64 -6.97 44.21
CA GLY A 211 -3.30 -7.82 45.35
C GLY A 211 -4.32 -7.75 46.48
N GLN A 212 -3.83 -7.39 47.66
CA GLN A 212 -4.60 -7.30 48.91
C GLN A 212 -5.39 -5.99 49.05
N GLU A 213 -5.35 -5.09 48.06
CA GLU A 213 -6.20 -3.90 48.06
C GLU A 213 -7.68 -4.28 47.86
N GLU A 214 -8.56 -3.68 48.65
CA GLU A 214 -9.99 -4.01 48.69
C GLU A 214 -10.82 -3.23 47.66
N VAL A 215 -11.90 -3.86 47.20
CA VAL A 215 -12.96 -3.29 46.38
C VAL A 215 -14.33 -3.71 46.90
N GLU A 216 -15.27 -2.77 46.94
CA GLU A 216 -16.68 -3.05 47.26
C GLU A 216 -17.43 -3.49 46.00
N VAL A 217 -18.08 -4.64 46.10
CA VAL A 217 -18.84 -5.26 45.03
C VAL A 217 -20.33 -5.23 45.38
N ALA A 218 -21.03 -4.28 44.75
CA ALA A 218 -22.49 -4.22 44.81
C ALA A 218 -23.16 -5.41 44.11
N LEU A 219 -24.13 -6.01 44.78
CA LEU A 219 -24.92 -7.14 44.30
C LEU A 219 -26.39 -7.04 44.75
N VAL A 220 -27.21 -7.94 44.22
CA VAL A 220 -28.60 -8.15 44.64
C VAL A 220 -28.75 -9.58 45.15
N HIS A 221 -29.12 -9.75 46.42
CA HIS A 221 -29.49 -11.03 46.99
C HIS A 221 -31.00 -11.23 46.83
N LYS A 222 -31.41 -12.35 46.24
CA LYS A 222 -32.80 -12.63 45.87
C LYS A 222 -33.19 -14.01 46.37
N GLY A 223 -34.37 -14.11 46.96
CA GLY A 223 -34.90 -15.39 47.43
C GLY A 223 -36.38 -15.29 47.81
N TYR A 224 -36.87 -16.31 48.50
CA TYR A 224 -38.21 -16.32 49.11
C TYR A 224 -38.08 -16.14 50.62
N SER A 225 -38.82 -15.18 51.18
CA SER A 225 -38.78 -14.94 52.64
C SER A 225 -39.25 -16.17 53.41
N ASN A 226 -38.49 -16.60 54.41
CA ASN A 226 -38.93 -17.65 55.34
C ASN A 226 -39.89 -17.10 56.41
N ARG A 227 -40.03 -15.78 56.53
CA ARG A 227 -40.85 -15.09 57.55
C ARG A 227 -42.10 -14.41 56.98
N GLY A 228 -42.26 -14.37 55.66
CA GLY A 228 -43.36 -13.70 54.96
C GLY A 228 -43.80 -14.45 53.70
N TYR A 229 -44.75 -13.87 52.96
CA TYR A 229 -45.22 -14.43 51.68
C TYR A 229 -44.62 -13.65 50.51
N GLY A 230 -43.75 -14.29 49.73
CA GLY A 230 -43.30 -13.78 48.44
C GLY A 230 -41.79 -13.74 48.24
N ARG A 231 -41.41 -13.28 47.05
CA ARG A 231 -40.03 -13.05 46.64
C ARG A 231 -39.52 -11.76 47.26
N VAL A 232 -38.30 -11.80 47.79
CA VAL A 232 -37.59 -10.64 48.36
C VAL A 232 -36.31 -10.41 47.56
N GLU A 233 -35.95 -9.15 47.42
CA GLU A 233 -34.69 -8.71 46.84
C GLU A 233 -34.05 -7.70 47.79
N GLU A 234 -32.80 -7.94 48.18
CA GLU A 234 -32.01 -7.10 49.08
C GLU A 234 -30.75 -6.63 48.35
N LEU A 235 -30.49 -5.33 48.38
CA LEU A 235 -29.26 -4.74 47.84
C LEU A 235 -28.20 -4.75 48.93
N GLY A 236 -26.98 -5.11 48.56
CA GLY A 236 -25.84 -5.08 49.47
C GLY A 236 -24.52 -5.06 48.75
N ASP A 237 -23.46 -4.90 49.53
CA ASP A 237 -22.09 -4.85 49.05
C ASP A 237 -21.26 -5.90 49.80
N LEU A 238 -20.47 -6.66 49.07
CA LEU A 238 -19.42 -7.53 49.64
C LEU A 238 -18.06 -6.92 49.35
N LYS A 239 -17.11 -7.10 50.27
CA LYS A 239 -15.74 -6.64 50.11
C LYS A 239 -14.86 -7.79 49.64
N TYR A 240 -14.08 -7.53 48.61
CA TYR A 240 -13.09 -8.47 48.09
C TYR A 240 -11.75 -7.77 47.90
N THR A 241 -10.67 -8.50 48.09
CA THR A 241 -9.36 -8.16 47.54
C THR A 241 -9.31 -8.50 46.05
N TRP A 242 -8.42 -7.85 45.30
CA TRP A 242 -8.18 -8.21 43.89
C TRP A 242 -7.64 -9.64 43.74
N ASP A 243 -6.90 -10.13 44.73
CA ASP A 243 -6.47 -11.53 44.81
C ASP A 243 -7.66 -12.49 44.89
N GLU A 244 -8.60 -12.28 45.81
CA GLU A 244 -9.80 -13.15 45.93
C GLU A 244 -10.60 -13.19 44.63
N ILE A 245 -10.77 -12.04 43.96
CA ILE A 245 -11.43 -11.98 42.65
C ILE A 245 -10.67 -12.83 41.62
N MET A 246 -9.34 -12.74 41.59
CA MET A 246 -8.51 -13.54 40.69
C MET A 246 -8.49 -15.03 41.05
N GLU A 247 -8.58 -15.41 42.33
CA GLU A 247 -8.68 -16.81 42.74
C GLU A 247 -9.97 -17.47 42.24
N VAL A 248 -11.07 -16.71 42.26
CA VAL A 248 -12.40 -17.18 41.85
C VAL A 248 -12.53 -17.22 40.33
N LEU A 249 -12.15 -16.15 39.63
CA LEU A 249 -12.38 -16.01 38.19
C LEU A 249 -11.22 -16.55 37.34
N GLY A 250 -9.98 -16.37 37.78
CA GLY A 250 -8.76 -16.67 37.03
C GLY A 250 -8.71 -18.09 36.44
N PRO A 251 -9.01 -19.17 37.19
CA PRO A 251 -8.93 -20.53 36.68
C PRO A 251 -9.84 -20.79 35.47
N PHE A 252 -10.97 -20.10 35.38
CA PHE A 252 -11.90 -20.25 34.26
C PHE A 252 -11.41 -19.49 33.01
N MET A 253 -10.48 -18.55 33.15
CA MET A 253 -9.97 -17.73 32.07
C MET A 253 -8.67 -18.26 31.43
N ILE A 254 -8.09 -19.37 31.91
CA ILE A 254 -6.82 -19.94 31.39
C ILE A 254 -6.89 -20.17 29.87
N ASP A 255 -7.94 -20.84 29.38
CA ASP A 255 -8.13 -21.15 27.95
C ASP A 255 -9.33 -20.40 27.32
N GLU A 256 -9.67 -19.25 27.91
CA GLU A 256 -10.82 -18.38 27.64
C GLU A 256 -12.21 -18.89 28.08
N ALA A 257 -13.03 -18.00 28.65
CA ALA A 257 -14.40 -18.31 29.08
C ALA A 257 -15.40 -17.21 28.68
N PRO A 258 -16.67 -17.58 28.38
CA PRO A 258 -17.71 -16.60 28.09
C PRO A 258 -18.12 -15.86 29.37
N GLU A 259 -18.30 -14.54 29.26
CA GLU A 259 -18.70 -13.66 30.36
C GLU A 259 -19.92 -14.16 31.16
N PRO A 260 -21.01 -14.66 30.54
CA PRO A 260 -22.13 -15.23 31.29
C PRO A 260 -21.74 -16.39 32.22
N SER A 261 -20.71 -17.17 31.88
CA SER A 261 -20.22 -18.25 32.75
C SER A 261 -19.38 -17.70 33.89
N LEU A 262 -18.54 -16.68 33.63
CA LEU A 262 -17.74 -16.02 34.66
C LEU A 262 -18.63 -15.30 35.69
N ARG A 263 -19.65 -14.58 35.24
CA ARG A 263 -20.66 -13.96 36.12
C ARG A 263 -21.37 -15.00 36.98
N ARG A 264 -21.74 -16.14 36.40
CA ARG A 264 -22.38 -17.23 37.15
C ARG A 264 -21.46 -17.78 38.24
N THR A 265 -20.19 -18.02 37.92
CA THR A 265 -19.18 -18.47 38.90
C THR A 265 -19.07 -17.49 40.06
N PHE A 266 -18.94 -16.19 39.77
CA PHE A 266 -18.79 -15.17 40.80
C PHE A 266 -20.07 -15.02 41.65
N ASN A 267 -21.23 -15.05 41.00
CA ASN A 267 -22.54 -15.06 41.68
C ASN A 267 -22.69 -16.25 42.65
N SER A 268 -22.27 -17.45 42.24
CA SER A 268 -22.30 -18.63 43.12
C SER A 268 -21.33 -18.52 44.29
N HIS A 269 -20.16 -17.90 44.08
CA HIS A 269 -19.21 -17.62 45.15
C HIS A 269 -19.77 -16.63 46.17
N MET A 270 -20.28 -15.47 45.72
CA MET A 270 -20.92 -14.48 46.60
C MET A 270 -22.09 -15.09 47.39
N LEU A 271 -22.93 -15.91 46.74
CA LEU A 271 -24.03 -16.59 47.44
C LEU A 271 -23.53 -17.52 48.54
N SER A 272 -22.45 -18.27 48.29
CA SER A 272 -21.85 -19.15 49.29
C SER A 272 -21.33 -18.38 50.50
N GLU A 273 -20.81 -17.17 50.30
CA GLU A 273 -20.36 -16.31 51.40
C GLU A 273 -21.52 -15.76 52.21
N ILE A 274 -22.57 -15.25 51.55
CA ILE A 274 -23.80 -14.79 52.21
C ILE A 274 -24.42 -15.90 53.06
N GLN A 275 -24.39 -17.15 52.58
CA GLN A 275 -24.91 -18.30 53.31
C GLN A 275 -24.01 -18.74 54.47
N ALA A 276 -22.70 -18.52 54.37
CA ALA A 276 -21.73 -18.85 55.42
C ALA A 276 -21.75 -17.82 56.55
N ASP A 277 -21.94 -16.54 56.23
CA ASP A 277 -22.07 -15.44 57.18
C ASP A 277 -23.26 -14.53 56.82
N PRO A 278 -24.46 -14.83 57.35
CA PRO A 278 -25.65 -14.01 57.11
C PRO A 278 -25.63 -12.67 57.85
N GLU A 279 -24.60 -12.36 58.65
CA GLU A 279 -24.50 -11.08 59.35
C GLU A 279 -24.44 -9.92 58.33
N GLY A 280 -25.51 -9.14 58.26
CA GLY A 280 -25.66 -8.03 57.31
C GLY A 280 -26.78 -8.22 56.29
N TRP A 281 -27.37 -9.41 56.21
CA TRP A 281 -28.52 -9.71 55.36
C TRP A 281 -29.76 -9.95 56.22
N THR A 282 -30.83 -9.21 55.94
CA THR A 282 -31.92 -9.02 56.91
C THR A 282 -32.91 -10.17 56.99
N ASP A 283 -33.04 -10.95 55.91
CA ASP A 283 -34.03 -12.01 55.80
C ASP A 283 -33.39 -13.38 55.66
N ALA A 284 -33.82 -14.33 56.50
CA ALA A 284 -33.61 -15.74 56.22
C ALA A 284 -34.45 -16.11 55.00
N MET A 285 -33.80 -16.48 53.89
CA MET A 285 -34.45 -16.79 52.63
C MET A 285 -34.37 -18.28 52.29
N SER A 286 -35.14 -18.72 51.29
CA SER A 286 -35.02 -20.01 50.62
C SER A 286 -34.99 -19.80 49.11
N ASN A 287 -34.44 -20.76 48.35
CA ASN A 287 -34.21 -20.65 46.90
C ASN A 287 -33.44 -19.36 46.53
N GLU A 288 -32.30 -19.17 47.19
CA GLU A 288 -31.50 -17.97 47.14
C GLU A 288 -30.65 -17.88 45.86
N SER A 289 -30.36 -16.64 45.46
CA SER A 289 -29.42 -16.31 44.40
C SER A 289 -28.78 -14.95 44.67
N ALA A 290 -27.49 -14.83 44.39
CA ALA A 290 -26.79 -13.55 44.37
C ALA A 290 -26.53 -13.14 42.92
N GLU A 291 -26.67 -11.85 42.62
CA GLU A 291 -26.41 -11.31 41.29
C GLU A 291 -25.57 -10.04 41.38
N ILE A 292 -24.34 -10.07 40.85
CA ILE A 292 -23.47 -8.89 40.79
C ILE A 292 -24.11 -7.80 39.93
N SER A 293 -24.02 -6.54 40.37
CA SER A 293 -24.46 -5.42 39.57
C SER A 293 -23.59 -5.24 38.31
N ASP A 294 -24.18 -4.76 37.21
CA ASP A 294 -23.43 -4.47 35.98
C ASP A 294 -22.33 -3.42 36.18
N LYS A 295 -22.53 -2.49 37.11
CA LYS A 295 -21.53 -1.50 37.48
C LYS A 295 -20.31 -2.16 38.12
N SER A 296 -20.52 -3.01 39.14
CA SER A 296 -19.43 -3.72 39.82
C SER A 296 -18.71 -4.67 38.86
N TRP A 297 -19.45 -5.40 38.03
CA TRP A 297 -18.85 -6.26 37.01
C TRP A 297 -18.00 -5.47 36.02
N GLY A 298 -18.51 -4.35 35.51
CA GLY A 298 -17.77 -3.45 34.62
C GLY A 298 -16.47 -2.94 35.26
N SER A 299 -16.52 -2.53 36.53
CA SER A 299 -15.35 -2.09 37.28
C SER A 299 -14.30 -3.20 37.42
N ILE A 300 -14.70 -4.43 37.74
CA ILE A 300 -13.80 -5.59 37.83
C ILE A 300 -13.10 -5.83 36.48
N ILE A 301 -13.86 -5.89 35.38
CA ILE A 301 -13.29 -6.10 34.05
C ILE A 301 -12.32 -4.99 33.65
N VAL A 302 -12.67 -3.73 33.92
CA VAL A 302 -11.78 -2.59 33.65
C VAL A 302 -10.49 -2.69 34.47
N GLN A 303 -10.59 -3.01 35.76
CA GLN A 303 -9.43 -3.16 36.63
C GLN A 303 -8.49 -4.27 36.14
N LEU A 304 -9.03 -5.48 35.92
CA LEU A 304 -8.23 -6.63 35.48
C LEU A 304 -7.55 -6.37 34.13
N ARG A 305 -8.19 -5.60 33.24
CA ARG A 305 -7.57 -5.16 31.97
C ARG A 305 -6.51 -4.09 32.18
N ALA A 306 -6.74 -3.13 33.08
CA ALA A 306 -5.76 -2.09 33.41
C ALA A 306 -4.48 -2.70 34.00
N LEU A 307 -4.63 -3.70 34.88
CA LEU A 307 -3.55 -4.52 35.42
C LEU A 307 -2.88 -5.44 34.39
N ARG A 308 -3.42 -5.52 33.17
CA ARG A 308 -2.99 -6.43 32.09
C ARG A 308 -3.13 -7.91 32.44
N LEU A 309 -3.99 -8.28 33.39
CA LEU A 309 -4.23 -9.67 33.79
C LEU A 309 -5.11 -10.42 32.78
N ILE A 310 -6.06 -9.72 32.14
CA ILE A 310 -7.01 -10.32 31.19
C ILE A 310 -7.04 -9.60 29.84
N THR A 311 -7.44 -10.34 28.81
CA THR A 311 -7.73 -9.82 27.47
C THR A 311 -8.94 -10.54 26.85
N THR A 312 -9.46 -10.01 25.75
CA THR A 312 -10.57 -10.64 25.02
C THR A 312 -10.12 -11.96 24.39
N GLY A 313 -11.01 -12.96 24.38
CA GLY A 313 -10.80 -14.24 23.71
C GLY A 313 -10.51 -14.09 22.22
N THR A 314 -9.74 -15.03 21.66
CA THR A 314 -9.24 -14.95 20.28
C THR A 314 -9.73 -16.11 19.40
N LYS A 315 -10.41 -17.12 19.96
CA LYS A 315 -10.90 -18.25 19.15
C LYS A 315 -12.10 -17.82 18.29
N LYS A 316 -12.13 -18.32 17.05
CA LYS A 316 -13.21 -18.06 16.10
C LYS A 316 -14.51 -18.70 16.61
N ARG A 317 -15.63 -17.97 16.49
CA ARG A 317 -16.98 -18.40 16.90
C ARG A 317 -17.99 -18.27 15.76
N THR A 318 -19.11 -18.96 15.89
CA THR A 318 -20.25 -18.87 14.95
C THR A 318 -20.94 -17.51 15.05
N VAL A 319 -21.54 -17.03 13.95
CA VAL A 319 -22.23 -15.72 13.91
C VAL A 319 -23.42 -15.56 14.88
N SER A 320 -23.98 -16.67 15.34
CA SER A 320 -25.05 -16.72 16.35
C SER A 320 -24.55 -16.51 17.78
N ASP A 321 -23.24 -16.68 18.03
CA ASP A 321 -22.65 -16.44 19.34
C ASP A 321 -22.46 -14.93 19.54
N LYS A 322 -23.11 -14.39 20.57
CA LYS A 322 -23.07 -12.96 20.94
C LYS A 322 -22.34 -12.72 22.25
N ALA A 323 -21.78 -13.75 22.89
CA ALA A 323 -21.10 -13.61 24.16
C ALA A 323 -19.73 -12.95 23.98
N VAL A 324 -19.34 -12.15 24.97
CA VAL A 324 -17.96 -11.70 25.14
C VAL A 324 -17.18 -12.80 25.83
N TYR A 325 -15.95 -13.06 25.37
CA TYR A 325 -15.05 -14.04 25.98
C TYR A 325 -13.85 -13.34 26.58
N TRP A 326 -13.42 -13.79 27.76
CA TRP A 326 -12.26 -13.29 28.48
C TRP A 326 -11.26 -14.41 28.69
N LYS A 327 -9.97 -14.11 28.53
CA LYS A 327 -8.85 -15.01 28.81
C LYS A 327 -7.76 -14.31 29.62
N LEU A 328 -6.95 -15.08 30.32
CA LEU A 328 -5.72 -14.57 30.92
C LEU A 328 -4.72 -14.15 29.84
N THR A 329 -3.96 -13.09 30.13
CA THR A 329 -2.70 -12.80 29.45
C THR A 329 -1.60 -13.69 30.04
N GLN A 330 -0.37 -13.62 29.53
CA GLN A 330 0.76 -14.29 30.18
C GLN A 330 0.98 -13.75 31.60
N ALA A 331 0.96 -12.42 31.78
CA ALA A 331 1.07 -11.80 33.09
C ALA A 331 -0.04 -12.25 34.06
N GLY A 332 -1.28 -12.41 33.55
CA GLY A 332 -2.39 -12.92 34.36
C GLY A 332 -2.26 -14.38 34.75
N ASP A 333 -1.73 -15.22 33.86
CA ASP A 333 -1.43 -16.63 34.14
C ASP A 333 -0.31 -16.74 35.18
N ASP A 334 0.80 -16.00 35.01
CA ASP A 334 1.91 -15.95 35.96
C ASP A 334 1.44 -15.45 37.34
N TYR A 335 0.57 -14.44 37.37
CA TYR A 335 -0.06 -13.93 38.60
C TYR A 335 -0.92 -15.00 39.28
N LEU A 336 -1.77 -15.69 38.52
CA LEU A 336 -2.61 -16.77 39.05
C LEU A 336 -1.77 -17.94 39.59
N VAL A 337 -0.67 -18.28 38.91
CA VAL A 337 0.29 -19.29 39.37
C VAL A 337 0.93 -18.84 40.68
N ALA A 338 1.39 -17.59 40.78
CA ALA A 338 1.96 -17.06 42.03
C ALA A 338 0.96 -17.08 43.20
N LEU A 339 -0.32 -16.84 42.91
CA LEU A 339 -1.39 -16.83 43.89
C LEU A 339 -1.82 -18.23 44.36
N ARG A 340 -1.90 -19.20 43.45
CA ARG A 340 -2.48 -20.53 43.72
C ARG A 340 -1.50 -21.69 43.81
N ALA A 341 -0.29 -21.56 43.27
CA ALA A 341 0.67 -22.65 43.27
C ALA A 341 1.21 -22.89 44.68
N VAL A 342 1.28 -24.16 45.08
CA VAL A 342 1.90 -24.56 46.35
C VAL A 342 3.38 -24.84 46.11
N PRO A 343 4.31 -24.08 46.73
CA PRO A 343 5.74 -24.33 46.59
C PRO A 343 6.15 -25.71 47.13
N SER A 344 7.15 -26.34 46.50
CA SER A 344 7.70 -27.61 47.00
C SER A 344 8.43 -27.40 48.33
N SER A 345 8.20 -28.28 49.30
CA SER A 345 8.89 -28.29 50.60
C SER A 345 10.24 -29.01 50.58
N ALA A 346 10.63 -29.59 49.45
CA ALA A 346 11.93 -30.25 49.29
C ALA A 346 13.04 -29.23 48.98
N PRO A 347 14.21 -29.29 49.66
CA PRO A 347 15.33 -28.41 49.32
C PRO A 347 15.79 -28.67 47.89
N ALA A 348 15.91 -27.61 47.09
CA ALA A 348 16.47 -27.69 45.75
C ALA A 348 17.89 -28.27 45.85
N HIS A 349 18.10 -29.49 45.36
CA HIS A 349 19.43 -30.06 45.23
C HIS A 349 20.19 -29.23 44.20
N GLY A 350 21.10 -28.38 44.69
CA GLY A 350 21.96 -27.51 43.89
C GLY A 350 23.06 -28.25 43.16
#